data_AF-A0A936S8K8-F1
#
_entry.id   AF-A0A936S8K8-F1
#
_cell.length_a   1.000
_cell.length_b   1.000
_cell.length_c   1.000
_cell.angle_alpha   90.00
_cell.angle_beta   90.00
_cell.angle_gamma   90.00
#
_symmetry.space_group_name_H-M   'P 1'
#
loop_
_entity.id
_entity.type
_entity.pdbx_description
1 polymer ?
#
loop_
_entity_poly.entity_id
_entity_poly.type
_entity_poly.pdbx_seq_one_letter_code
_entity_poly.pdbx_strand_id
1 'polypeptide(L)' 'MPRSTIAHLERPRPTFPVQGDYDGDGKTDVAIWRPTAGANAFWSLGTSSNAVTTFAFGANGDFPIANYNAH' A
#
# COMPACT_ATOMS: atom_id res chain seq x y z
N MET A 1 -3.47 -35.00 -25.41
CA MET A 1 -2.54 -34.26 -24.53
C MET A 1 -3.31 -33.13 -23.87
N PRO A 2 -3.60 -33.15 -22.56
CA PRO A 2 -4.31 -32.05 -21.93
C PRO A 2 -3.39 -30.83 -21.85
N ARG A 3 -3.92 -29.69 -22.30
CA ARG A 3 -3.27 -28.38 -22.33
C ARG A 3 -2.90 -27.96 -20.91
N SER A 4 -1.62 -27.70 -20.67
CA SER A 4 -1.13 -27.21 -19.38
C SER A 4 -1.85 -25.91 -19.00
N THR A 5 -2.85 -26.00 -18.12
CA THR A 5 -3.32 -24.86 -17.34
C THR A 5 -2.18 -24.53 -16.40
N ILE A 6 -1.32 -23.59 -16.80
CA ILE A 6 -0.46 -22.91 -15.84
C ILE A 6 -1.43 -22.31 -14.84
N ALA A 7 -1.49 -22.86 -13.63
CA ALA A 7 -2.04 -22.15 -12.50
C ALA A 7 -1.37 -20.78 -12.56
N HIS A 8 -2.17 -19.73 -12.72
CA HIS A 8 -1.74 -18.37 -12.49
C HIS A 8 -1.29 -18.34 -11.03
N LEU A 9 -0.04 -18.78 -10.79
CA LEU A 9 0.61 -18.70 -9.51
C LEU A 9 0.50 -17.23 -9.17
N GLU A 10 -0.33 -16.91 -8.19
CA GLU A 10 -0.69 -15.56 -7.81
C GLU A 10 0.61 -14.86 -7.44
N ARG A 11 1.32 -14.27 -8.42
CA ARG A 11 2.50 -13.46 -8.14
C ARG A 11 1.97 -12.45 -7.13
N PRO A 12 2.56 -12.38 -5.92
CA PRO A 12 2.11 -11.44 -4.92
C PRO A 12 1.96 -10.09 -5.61
N ARG A 13 0.73 -9.53 -5.60
CA ARG A 13 0.49 -8.26 -6.28
C ARG A 13 1.51 -7.26 -5.73
N PRO A 14 2.26 -6.57 -6.61
CA PRO A 14 3.34 -5.72 -6.16
C PRO A 14 2.80 -4.70 -5.15
N THR A 15 3.41 -4.67 -3.97
CA THR A 15 3.14 -3.66 -2.95
C THR A 15 4.07 -2.49 -3.17
N PHE A 16 3.57 -1.27 -3.09
CA PHE A 16 4.35 -0.07 -3.35
C PHE A 16 4.64 0.65 -2.03
N PRO A 17 5.89 1.04 -1.75
CA PRO A 17 6.20 1.90 -0.62
C PRO A 17 5.67 3.32 -0.88
N VAL A 18 5.06 3.93 0.12
CA VAL A 18 4.45 5.27 0.04
C VAL A 18 4.74 6.01 1.33
N GLN A 19 5.90 6.67 1.41
CA GLN A 19 6.22 7.46 2.60
C GLN A 19 5.52 8.83 2.56
N GLY A 20 5.25 9.39 3.74
CA GLY A 20 4.63 10.69 3.95
C GLY A 20 4.30 10.91 5.42
N ASP A 21 3.89 12.11 5.82
CA ASP A 21 3.37 12.38 7.17
C ASP A 21 1.85 12.13 7.17
N TYR A 22 1.41 11.02 7.77
CA TYR A 22 0.01 10.58 7.72
C TYR A 22 -0.75 10.81 9.02
N ASP A 23 -0.05 11.09 10.12
CA ASP A 23 -0.67 11.43 11.41
C ASP A 23 -0.50 12.90 11.84
N GLY A 24 0.23 13.70 11.06
CA GLY A 24 0.36 15.15 11.20
C GLY A 24 1.36 15.58 12.27
N ASP A 25 2.34 14.74 12.58
CA ASP A 25 3.33 14.98 13.63
C ASP A 25 4.62 15.67 13.13
N GLY A 26 4.69 15.99 11.83
CA GLY A 26 5.84 16.61 11.19
C GLY A 26 7.01 15.65 10.92
N LYS A 27 6.79 14.33 10.99
CA LYS A 27 7.77 13.30 10.62
C LYS A 27 7.26 12.43 9.48
N THR A 28 8.20 11.81 8.78
CA THR A 28 7.87 10.89 7.70
C THR A 28 7.52 9.52 8.26
N ASP A 29 6.31 9.05 7.97
CA ASP A 29 5.81 7.72 8.29
C ASP A 29 6.15 6.69 7.21
N VAL A 30 6.19 5.44 7.64
CA VAL A 30 6.34 4.29 6.75
C VAL A 30 4.96 3.84 6.32
N ALA A 31 4.69 3.80 5.01
CA ALA A 31 3.44 3.24 4.51
C ALA A 31 3.61 2.35 3.27
N ILE A 32 2.65 1.45 3.08
CA ILE A 32 2.56 0.57 1.92
C ILE A 32 1.17 0.61 1.28
N TRP A 33 1.16 0.60 -0.05
CA TRP A 33 -0.03 0.42 -0.87
C TRP A 33 -0.09 -1.02 -1.39
N ARG A 34 -1.22 -1.68 -1.15
CA ARG A 34 -1.48 -3.04 -1.60
C ARG A 34 -2.65 -3.03 -2.59
N PRO A 35 -2.38 -3.12 -3.90
CA PRO A 35 -3.45 -3.29 -4.87
C PRO A 35 -4.04 -4.70 -4.70
N THR A 36 -5.36 -4.79 -4.51
CA THR A 36 -6.07 -6.09 -4.43
C THR A 36 -7.23 -6.14 -5.42
N ALA A 37 -7.73 -7.35 -5.73
CA ALA A 37 -8.94 -7.49 -6.52
C ALA A 37 -10.14 -7.15 -5.64
N GLY A 38 -10.63 -5.92 -5.75
CA GLY A 38 -11.82 -5.44 -5.04
C GLY A 38 -11.61 -4.07 -4.42
N ALA A 39 -10.63 -3.95 -3.51
CA ALA A 39 -10.30 -2.67 -2.88
C ALA A 39 -8.80 -2.62 -2.55
N ASN A 40 -8.13 -1.53 -2.89
CA ASN A 40 -6.73 -1.38 -2.49
C ASN A 40 -6.68 -1.06 -0.99
N ALA A 41 -5.63 -1.51 -0.34
CA ALA A 41 -5.41 -1.26 1.08
C ALA A 41 -4.19 -0.36 1.26
N PHE A 42 -4.35 0.65 2.11
CA PHE A 42 -3.28 1.52 2.57
C PHE A 42 -2.98 1.20 4.03
N TRP A 43 -1.69 1.06 4.34
CA TRP A 43 -1.20 0.74 5.69
C TRP A 43 -0.11 1.74 6.03
N SER A 44 -0.25 2.49 7.13
CA SER A 44 0.79 3.40 7.65
C SER A 44 1.21 2.99 9.06
N LEU A 45 2.48 3.22 9.38
CA LEU A 45 3.06 3.12 10.70
C LEU A 45 3.54 4.52 11.10
N GLY A 46 2.84 5.12 12.06
CA GLY A 46 3.21 6.41 12.64
C GLY A 46 4.55 6.30 13.34
N THR A 47 5.53 7.11 12.95
CA THR A 47 6.91 6.97 13.47
C THR A 47 7.08 7.46 14.90
N SER A 48 6.25 8.38 15.38
CA SER A 48 6.25 8.79 16.79
C SER A 48 5.38 7.90 17.67
N SER A 49 4.26 7.41 17.15
CA SER A 49 3.27 6.64 17.93
C SER A 49 3.52 5.13 17.90
N ASN A 50 4.29 4.63 16.93
CA ASN A 50 4.37 3.21 16.56
C ASN A 50 2.99 2.58 16.30
N ALA A 51 1.98 3.39 15.96
CA ALA A 51 0.63 2.92 15.70
C ALA A 51 0.50 2.51 14.23
N VAL A 52 -0.08 1.32 13.99
CA VAL A 52 -0.43 0.86 12.65
C VAL A 52 -1.86 1.26 12.34
N THR A 53 -2.05 2.00 11.25
CA THR A 53 -3.36 2.38 10.73
C THR A 53 -3.57 1.71 9.38
N THR A 54 -4.76 1.14 9.16
CA THR A 54 -5.10 0.50 7.89
C THR A 54 -6.48 0.93 7.43
N PHE A 55 -6.63 1.17 6.13
CA PHE A 55 -7.92 1.51 5.54
C PHE A 55 -7.97 1.12 4.06
N ALA A 56 -9.17 0.86 3.57
CA ALA A 56 -9.42 0.66 2.14
C ALA A 56 -9.54 2.03 1.47
N PHE A 57 -8.74 2.28 0.43
CA PHE A 57 -8.73 3.56 -0.29
C PHE A 57 -8.36 3.34 -1.75
N GLY A 58 -8.84 4.23 -2.63
CA GLY A 58 -8.63 4.18 -4.08
C GLY A 58 -9.33 3.03 -4.81
N ALA A 59 -9.34 3.13 -6.13
CA ALA A 59 -9.98 2.20 -7.06
C ALA A 59 -8.97 1.31 -7.78
N ASN A 60 -9.46 0.28 -8.46
CA ASN A 60 -8.59 -0.58 -9.26
C ASN A 60 -7.90 0.23 -10.38
N GLY A 61 -6.57 0.18 -10.42
CA GLY A 61 -5.77 0.98 -11.35
C GLY A 61 -5.15 2.24 -10.74
N ASP A 62 -5.53 2.63 -9.53
CA ASP A 62 -4.90 3.74 -8.83
C ASP A 62 -3.49 3.37 -8.33
N PHE A 63 -2.58 4.32 -8.45
CA PHE A 63 -1.22 4.22 -7.96
C PHE A 63 -0.97 5.25 -6.86
N PRO A 64 -0.19 4.87 -5.83
CA PRO A 64 0.11 5.79 -4.75
C PRO A 64 1.16 6.82 -5.18
N ILE A 65 1.15 7.97 -4.51
CA ILE A 65 2.18 9.00 -4.64
C ILE A 65 2.87 9.13 -3.30
N ALA A 66 4.18 8.87 -3.27
CA ALA A 66 5.02 9.17 -2.11
C ALA A 66 5.29 10.67 -2.07
N ASN A 67 5.23 11.27 -0.87
CA ASN A 67 5.57 12.67 -0.66
C ASN A 67 6.64 12.78 0.44
N TYR A 68 7.68 13.58 0.17
CA TYR A 68 8.75 13.85 1.13
C TYR A 68 8.46 15.04 2.04
N ASN A 69 7.40 15.80 1.77
CA ASN A 69 7.03 16.92 2.63
C ASN A 69 6.37 16.40 3.90
N ALA A 70 7.15 16.28 4.98
CA ALA A 70 6.62 16.26 6.33
C ALA A 70 6.21 17.71 6.66
N HIS A 71 4.96 17.91 7.11
CA HIS A 71 4.39 19.24 7.27
C HIS A 71 4.96 19.96 8.50
#